data_AF-A0A345UMX3-F1
#
_entry.id   AF-A0A345UMX3-F1
#
_cell.length_a   1.000
_cell.length_b   1.000
_cell.length_c   1.000
_cell.angle_alpha   90.00
_cell.angle_beta   90.00
_cell.angle_gamma   90.00
#
_symmetry.space_group_name_H-M   'P 1'
#
loop_
_entity.id
_entity.type
_entity.pdbx_description
1 polymer ?
#
loop_
_entity_poly.entity_id
_entity_poly.type
_entity_poly.pdbx_seq_one_letter_code
_entity_poly.pdbx_strand_id
1 'polypeptide(L)'
;MSVFFQFLLILNALFFLFYGFQSLNSRRMIAEFRRFGLTETQRKITGALQLFGVAGLLTGLYIPFVGLLSAAGFTVMMFVAFVVRMRIKDSVNPHYSPRNFLAGKAKLKTQRKGTSVP
;
A
#
# COMPACT_ATOMS: atom_id res chain seq x y z
N MET A 1 10.53 8.53 -34.11
CA MET A 1 10.09 8.61 -32.70
C MET A 1 10.87 9.74 -32.05
N SER A 2 10.18 10.76 -31.53
CA SER A 2 10.82 11.96 -30.99
C SER A 2 11.69 11.62 -29.77
N VAL A 3 12.90 12.17 -29.69
CA VAL A 3 13.86 11.94 -28.59
C VAL A 3 13.25 12.25 -27.22
N PHE A 4 12.34 13.22 -27.16
CA PHE A 4 11.54 13.56 -25.99
C PHE A 4 10.76 12.35 -25.41
N PHE A 5 10.13 11.55 -26.28
CA PHE A 5 9.34 10.40 -25.84
C PHE A 5 10.23 9.30 -25.25
N GLN A 6 11.40 9.05 -25.86
CA GLN A 6 12.38 8.10 -25.30
C GLN A 6 12.89 8.56 -23.94
N PHE A 7 13.13 9.86 -23.75
CA PHE A 7 13.54 10.41 -22.45
C PHE A 7 12.48 10.17 -21.37
N LEU A 8 11.21 10.41 -21.68
CA LEU A 8 10.08 10.17 -20.76
C LEU A 8 9.93 8.68 -20.39
N LEU A 9 10.14 7.77 -21.35
CA LEU A 9 10.07 6.33 -21.12
C LEU A 9 11.19 5.85 -20.20
N ILE A 10 12.44 6.28 -20.44
CA ILE A 10 13.60 5.93 -19.61
C ILE A 10 13.40 6.46 -18.20
N LEU A 11 12.95 7.71 -18.06
CA LEU A 11 12.68 8.32 -16.77
C LEU A 11 11.58 7.54 -16.02
N ASN A 12 10.44 7.27 -16.65
CA ASN A 12 9.38 6.44 -16.04
C ASN A 12 9.91 5.06 -15.62
N ALA A 13 10.64 4.37 -16.50
CA ALA A 13 11.21 3.05 -16.20
C ALA A 13 12.06 3.08 -14.93
N LEU A 14 12.92 4.10 -14.77
CA LEU A 14 13.81 4.23 -13.62
C LEU A 14 13.02 4.47 -12.32
N PHE A 15 12.05 5.38 -12.34
CA PHE A 15 11.19 5.66 -11.18
C PHE A 15 10.38 4.42 -10.78
N PHE A 16 9.75 3.74 -11.74
CA PHE A 16 8.95 2.54 -11.48
C PHE A 16 9.79 1.35 -11.02
N LEU A 17 11.01 1.19 -11.53
CA LEU A 17 11.94 0.14 -11.10
C LEU A 17 12.34 0.34 -9.64
N PHE A 18 12.74 1.56 -9.27
CA PHE A 18 13.09 1.90 -7.90
C PHE A 18 11.90 1.74 -6.94
N TYR A 19 10.72 2.20 -7.37
CA TYR A 19 9.49 2.09 -6.58
C TYR A 19 9.04 0.63 -6.41
N GLY A 20 9.15 -0.21 -7.46
CA GLY A 20 8.86 -1.63 -7.40
C GLY A 20 9.79 -2.38 -6.44
N PHE A 21 11.09 -2.04 -6.45
CA PHE A 21 12.06 -2.62 -5.53
C PHE A 21 11.80 -2.21 -4.07
N GLN A 22 11.54 -0.93 -3.82
CA GLN A 22 11.14 -0.44 -2.50
C GLN A 22 9.83 -1.07 -2.00
N SER A 23 8.87 -1.27 -2.90
CA SER A 23 7.58 -1.90 -2.60
C SER A 23 7.75 -3.32 -2.05
N LEU A 24 8.80 -4.05 -2.43
CA LEU A 24 9.08 -5.39 -1.90
C LEU A 24 9.80 -5.33 -0.53
N ASN A 25 10.67 -4.34 -0.30
CA ASN A 25 11.60 -4.35 0.83
C ASN A 25 11.05 -3.76 2.16
N SER A 26 9.99 -2.95 2.13
CA SER A 26 9.52 -2.27 3.35
C SER A 26 8.75 -3.21 4.31
N ARG A 27 9.41 -3.80 5.31
CA ARG A 27 8.76 -4.62 6.37
C ARG A 27 8.03 -3.80 7.46
N ARG A 28 8.28 -2.49 7.56
CA ARG A 28 7.69 -1.62 8.60
C ARG A 28 6.20 -1.33 8.42
N MET A 29 5.67 -1.47 7.20
CA MET A 29 4.25 -1.21 6.89
C MET A 29 3.35 -2.45 7.09
N ILE A 30 3.85 -3.55 7.65
CA ILE A 30 3.07 -4.77 7.93
C ILE A 30 2.27 -4.60 9.23
N ALA A 31 2.88 -3.99 10.24
CA ALA A 31 2.27 -3.75 11.54
C ALA A 31 1.13 -2.71 11.48
N GLU A 32 1.22 -1.73 10.57
CA GLU A 32 0.14 -0.77 10.33
C GLU A 32 -0.93 -1.30 9.36
N PHE A 33 -0.57 -2.07 8.32
CA PHE A 33 -1.54 -2.63 7.35
C PHE A 33 -2.52 -3.62 7.96
N ARG A 34 -2.10 -4.41 8.96
CA ARG A 34 -3.00 -5.31 9.70
C ARG A 34 -4.12 -4.54 10.43
N ARG A 35 -3.93 -3.23 10.65
CA ARG A 35 -4.92 -2.30 11.22
C ARG A 35 -5.78 -1.60 10.16
N PHE A 36 -5.35 -1.60 8.89
CA PHE A 36 -6.01 -0.96 7.75
C PHE A 36 -6.73 -1.93 6.80
N GLY A 37 -6.65 -3.25 7.02
CA GLY A 37 -7.39 -4.25 6.24
C GLY A 37 -6.82 -4.55 4.86
N LEU A 38 -5.62 -4.08 4.53
CA LEU A 38 -4.96 -4.45 3.27
C LEU A 38 -4.01 -5.63 3.45
N THR A 39 -4.19 -6.62 2.58
CA THR A 39 -3.38 -7.84 2.58
C THR A 39 -1.99 -7.54 2.02
N GLU A 40 -0.94 -8.02 2.69
CA GLU A 40 0.46 -7.95 2.21
C GLU A 40 0.63 -8.42 0.76
N THR A 41 -0.25 -9.32 0.32
CA THR A 41 -0.33 -9.86 -1.03
C THR A 41 -0.58 -8.78 -2.07
N GLN A 42 -1.44 -7.77 -1.81
CA GLN A 42 -1.70 -6.70 -2.78
C GLN A 42 -0.45 -5.87 -3.07
N ARG A 43 0.38 -5.62 -2.04
CA ARG A 43 1.63 -4.87 -2.20
C ARG A 43 2.67 -5.64 -3.01
N LYS A 44 2.81 -6.94 -2.74
CA LYS A 44 3.70 -7.84 -3.52
C LYS A 44 3.23 -7.96 -4.97
N ILE A 45 1.93 -8.08 -5.21
CA ILE A 45 1.34 -8.16 -6.55
C ILE A 45 1.62 -6.86 -7.32
N THR A 46 1.37 -5.68 -6.72
CA THR A 46 1.67 -4.39 -7.38
C THR A 46 3.16 -4.21 -7.67
N GLY A 47 4.05 -4.58 -6.74
CA GLY A 47 5.49 -4.54 -6.97
C GLY A 47 5.93 -5.48 -8.10
N ALA A 48 5.42 -6.71 -8.11
CA ALA A 48 5.69 -7.67 -9.18
C ALA A 48 5.18 -7.17 -10.54
N LEU A 49 3.95 -6.66 -10.61
CA LEU A 49 3.42 -6.09 -11.85
C LEU A 49 4.16 -4.84 -12.29
N GLN A 50 4.68 -4.01 -11.37
CA GLN A 50 5.53 -2.88 -11.74
C GLN A 50 6.83 -3.36 -12.38
N LEU A 51 7.48 -4.39 -11.84
CA LEU A 51 8.69 -4.97 -12.45
C LEU A 51 8.41 -5.57 -13.83
N PHE A 52 7.31 -6.30 -13.98
CA PHE A 52 6.85 -6.81 -15.29
C PHE A 52 6.51 -5.67 -16.27
N GLY A 53 5.85 -4.61 -15.80
CA GLY A 53 5.54 -3.42 -16.58
C GLY A 53 6.80 -2.70 -17.05
N VAL A 54 7.83 -2.58 -16.20
CA VAL A 54 9.12 -1.98 -16.58
C VAL A 54 9.81 -2.82 -17.63
N ALA A 55 9.77 -4.15 -17.52
CA ALA A 55 10.27 -5.05 -18.57
C ALA A 55 9.52 -4.85 -19.90
N GLY A 56 8.20 -4.64 -19.86
CA GLY A 56 7.38 -4.24 -21.02
C GLY A 56 7.72 -2.85 -21.56
N LEU A 57 8.08 -1.90 -20.70
CA LEU A 57 8.45 -0.54 -21.09
C LEU A 57 9.84 -0.51 -21.77
N LEU A 58 10.77 -1.35 -21.30
CA LEU A 58 12.09 -1.56 -21.89
C LEU A 58 11.99 -2.17 -23.30
N THR A 59 11.11 -3.16 -23.49
CA THR A 59 10.79 -3.67 -24.84
C THR A 59 10.07 -2.63 -25.71
N GLY A 60 9.34 -1.71 -25.09
CA GLY A 60 8.75 -0.53 -25.71
C GLY A 60 9.74 0.48 -26.31
N LEU A 61 11.04 0.43 -25.95
CA LEU A 61 12.08 1.25 -26.58
C LEU A 61 12.37 0.83 -28.03
N TYR A 62 12.17 -0.46 -28.35
CA TYR A 62 12.33 -0.99 -29.70
C TYR A 62 11.03 -0.85 -30.51
N ILE A 63 9.89 -1.09 -29.86
CA ILE A 63 8.57 -1.03 -30.49
C ILE A 63 7.72 0.02 -29.76
N PRO A 64 7.54 1.22 -30.33
CA PRO A 64 6.87 2.33 -29.65
C PRO A 64 5.42 2.02 -29.26
N PHE A 65 4.76 1.13 -30.00
CA PHE A 65 3.41 0.64 -29.70
C PHE A 65 3.35 -0.12 -28.36
N VAL A 66 4.38 -0.91 -28.05
CA VAL A 66 4.50 -1.65 -26.79
C VAL A 66 4.76 -0.70 -25.62
N GLY A 67 5.54 0.36 -25.85
CA GLY A 67 5.78 1.41 -24.85
C GLY A 67 4.48 2.13 -24.45
N LEU A 68 3.62 2.42 -25.43
CA LEU A 68 2.30 3.02 -25.18
C LEU A 68 1.39 2.09 -24.35
N LEU A 69 1.35 0.80 -24.70
CA LEU A 69 0.61 -0.23 -23.99
C LEU A 69 1.08 -0.39 -22.54
N SER A 70 2.40 -0.36 -22.32
CA SER A 70 2.97 -0.44 -20.98
C SER A 70 2.65 0.81 -20.15
N ALA A 71 2.74 2.01 -20.72
CA ALA A 71 2.34 3.26 -20.05
C ALA A 71 0.83 3.30 -19.71
N ALA A 72 -0.02 2.77 -20.58
CA ALA A 72 -1.45 2.61 -20.30
C ALA A 72 -1.67 1.63 -19.12
N GLY A 73 -0.95 0.51 -19.10
CA GLY A 73 -0.97 -0.44 -17.98
C GLY A 73 -0.53 0.19 -16.66
N PHE A 74 0.53 1.00 -16.67
CA PHE A 74 0.97 1.76 -15.50
C PHE A 74 -0.06 2.78 -15.02
N THR A 75 -0.76 3.44 -15.93
CA THR A 75 -1.86 4.36 -15.60
C THR A 75 -2.98 3.64 -14.85
N VAL A 76 -3.45 2.49 -15.37
CA VAL A 76 -4.49 1.68 -14.72
C VAL A 76 -4.03 1.22 -13.34
N MET A 77 -2.78 0.77 -13.23
CA MET A 77 -2.17 0.38 -11.96
C MET A 77 -2.18 1.52 -10.93
N MET A 78 -1.77 2.72 -11.34
CA MET A 78 -1.78 3.89 -10.47
C MET A 78 -3.20 4.29 -10.05
N PHE A 79 -4.17 4.18 -10.95
CA PHE A 79 -5.57 4.45 -10.63
C PHE A 79 -6.12 3.48 -9.58
N VAL A 80 -5.89 2.17 -9.75
CA VAL A 80 -6.29 1.16 -8.76
C VAL A 80 -5.61 1.43 -7.42
N ALA A 81 -4.31 1.71 -7.40
CA ALA A 81 -3.58 2.04 -6.19
C ALA A 81 -4.13 3.30 -5.49
N PHE A 82 -4.56 4.30 -6.27
CA PHE A 82 -5.19 5.52 -5.75
C PHE A 82 -6.57 5.25 -5.15
N VAL A 83 -7.44 4.51 -5.84
CA VAL A 83 -8.78 4.12 -5.35
C VAL A 83 -8.66 3.31 -4.06
N VAL A 84 -7.70 2.39 -3.99
CA VAL A 84 -7.41 1.63 -2.78
C VAL A 84 -7.03 2.55 -1.62
N ARG A 85 -6.20 3.58 -1.85
CA ARG A 85 -5.86 4.58 -0.83
C ARG A 85 -7.07 5.42 -0.39
N MET A 86 -7.97 5.76 -1.31
CA MET A 86 -9.22 6.44 -0.97
C MET A 86 -10.10 5.57 -0.06
N ARG A 87 -10.28 4.28 -0.38
CA ARG A 87 -11.04 3.33 0.44
C ARG A 87 -10.51 3.18 1.86
N ILE A 88 -9.18 3.23 2.05
CA ILE A 88 -8.54 3.18 3.37
C ILE A 88 -8.92 4.41 4.20
N LYS A 89 -9.01 5.59 3.57
CA LYS A 89 -9.30 6.85 4.25
C LYS A 89 -10.73 6.91 4.80
N ASP A 90 -11.67 6.15 4.24
CA ASP A 90 -13.05 6.03 4.74
C ASP A 90 -13.21 5.00 5.89
N SER A 91 -12.20 4.17 6.18
CA SER A 91 -12.22 3.26 7.34
C SER A 91 -11.74 3.91 8.64
N VAL A 92 -11.72 5.24 8.72
CA VAL A 92 -11.60 5.98 9.99
C VAL A 92 -12.88 5.84 10.82
N ASN A 93 -13.24 4.62 11.20
CA ASN A 93 -14.18 4.41 12.27
C ASN A 93 -13.46 4.77 13.58
N PRO A 94 -13.92 5.78 14.33
CA PRO A 94 -13.28 6.24 15.54
C PRO A 94 -13.64 5.28 16.69
N HIS A 95 -13.01 4.10 16.77
CA HIS A 95 -13.17 3.22 17.93
C HIS A 95 -11.97 3.28 18.87
N TYR A 96 -11.60 4.51 19.27
CA TYR A 96 -11.00 4.73 20.57
C TYR A 96 -12.15 4.88 21.58
N SER A 97 -12.88 3.80 21.86
CA SER A 97 -13.96 3.86 22.86
C SER A 97 -13.37 3.79 24.27
N PRO A 98 -13.47 4.84 25.11
CA PRO A 98 -12.97 4.83 26.49
C PRO A 98 -13.74 3.86 27.41
N ARG A 99 -14.81 3.22 26.90
CA ARG A 99 -15.65 2.29 27.66
C ARG A 99 -14.87 1.08 28.17
N ASN A 100 -13.86 0.60 27.44
CA ASN A 100 -13.03 -0.52 27.89
C ASN A 100 -12.06 -0.11 29.03
N PHE A 101 -11.66 1.16 29.08
CA PHE A 101 -10.82 1.68 30.16
C PHE A 101 -11.62 1.84 31.46
N LEU A 102 -12.87 2.29 31.36
CA LEU A 102 -13.78 2.38 32.52
C LEU A 102 -14.26 1.00 32.98
N ALA A 103 -14.51 0.06 32.05
CA ALA A 103 -14.85 -1.32 32.40
C ALA A 103 -13.70 -2.04 33.14
N GLY A 104 -12.44 -1.82 32.72
CA GLY A 104 -11.27 -2.34 33.42
C GLY A 104 -11.10 -1.77 34.83
N LYS A 105 -11.30 -0.45 35.01
CA LYS A 105 -11.23 0.19 36.34
C LYS A 105 -12.40 -0.21 37.25
N ALA A 106 -13.60 -0.43 36.72
CA ALA A 106 -14.74 -0.94 37.50
C ALA A 106 -14.48 -2.36 38.02
N LYS A 107 -13.89 -3.24 37.19
CA LYS A 107 -13.48 -4.59 37.62
C LYS A 107 -12.40 -4.57 38.70
N LEU A 108 -11.43 -3.67 38.59
CA LEU A 108 -10.36 -3.49 39.59
C LEU A 108 -10.89 -2.96 40.93
N LYS A 109 -11.89 -2.08 40.92
CA LYS A 109 -12.48 -1.54 42.15
C LYS A 109 -13.35 -2.56 42.89
N THR A 110 -14.02 -3.47 42.18
CA THR A 110 -14.77 -4.58 42.77
C THR A 110 -13.86 -5.66 43.37
N GLN A 111 -12.71 -5.96 42.73
CA GLN A 111 -11.79 -6.98 43.25
C GLN A 111 -11.03 -6.51 44.51
N ARG A 112 -10.72 -5.21 44.62
CA ARG A 112 -10.04 -4.65 45.80
C ARG A 112 -10.94 -4.49 47.03
N LYS A 113 -12.27 -4.66 46.90
CA LYS A 113 -13.24 -4.52 48.00
C LYS A 113 -13.67 -5.86 48.62
N GLY A 114 -13.21 -6.99 48.07
CA GLY A 114 -13.50 -8.33 48.57
C GLY A 114 -12.39 -9.00 49.38
N THR A 115 -11.31 -8.27 49.72
CA THR A 115 -10.11 -8.80 50.40
C THR A 115 -9.77 -8.06 51.70
N SER A 116 -10.79 -7.52 52.38
CA SER A 116 -10.76 -7.09 53.77
C SER A 116 -12.17 -7.31 54.31
N VAL A 117 -12.51 -8.43 54.93
CA VAL A 117 -12.33 -8.81 56.36
C VAL A 117 -12.62 -10.34 56.44
N PRO A 118 -12.38 -11.07 57.55
CA PRO A 118 -12.32 -10.68 58.97
C PRO A 118 -10.90 -10.49 59.52
#